data_AF-A0A6J8DWD1-F1
#
_entry.id   AF-A0A6J8DWD1-F1
#
_cell.length_a   1.000
_cell.length_b   1.000
_cell.length_c   1.000
_cell.angle_alpha   90.00
_cell.angle_beta   90.00
_cell.angle_gamma   90.00
#
_symmetry.space_group_name_H-M   'P 1'
#
loop_
_entity.id
_entity.type
_entity.pdbx_description
1 polymer ?
#
loop_
_entity_poly.entity_id
_entity_poly.type
_entity_poly.pdbx_seq_one_letter_code
_entity_poly.pdbx_strand_id
1 'polypeptide(L)'
;MSRGGSIPRGNSSLSSTLIKESESQAKFCQSRVALVEKNYGNLCETLGSITRKAARQRDKGDLLAKQLQEYANSENISHCTKAGLTLCAQNMSAIQDYREAEIKRLEAKVVHPLSGYGDICKKKKKEISTELGNIKKEQKTLQQLEKVRTKSPGDQHQIAETELKKANVDSEMGGKALEEQMVVFEKQRLGDLKNSLADFINIEMIFHARALEYYARCFENIVMIDEERDLQEFKRKLQASKGMHADFGQTLGGLSGGSSTMGSDTLGTGSSYTYTYGDTSTATASASDARRVRISNTSMMYGEDEDDDEDDEYDDDDDYSVPRRTGMR
;
A
#
# COMPACT_ATOMS: atom_id res chain seq x y z
N MET A 1 76.80 -28.96 -28.98
CA MET A 1 76.12 -27.72 -28.54
C MET A 1 74.62 -27.89 -28.76
N SER A 2 73.88 -28.43 -27.78
CA SER A 2 72.41 -28.47 -27.82
C SER A 2 71.86 -27.38 -26.93
N ARG A 3 71.33 -26.31 -27.54
CA ARG A 3 70.54 -25.31 -26.82
C ARG A 3 69.09 -25.78 -26.80
N GLY A 4 68.69 -26.42 -25.70
CA GLY A 4 67.28 -26.65 -25.39
C GLY A 4 66.63 -25.31 -25.03
N GLY A 5 65.80 -24.80 -25.93
CA GLY A 5 64.97 -23.63 -25.67
C GLY A 5 63.86 -23.98 -24.68
N SER A 6 63.95 -23.44 -23.47
CA SER A 6 62.87 -23.49 -22.48
C SER A 6 61.71 -22.61 -22.95
N ILE A 7 60.61 -23.24 -23.36
CA ILE A 7 59.34 -22.56 -23.69
C ILE A 7 58.67 -22.08 -22.38
N PRO A 8 58.04 -20.89 -22.33
CA PRO A 8 57.64 -20.26 -21.08
C PRO A 8 56.44 -20.97 -20.44
N ARG A 9 56.55 -21.33 -19.15
CA ARG A 9 55.46 -21.88 -18.31
C ARG A 9 54.36 -20.86 -17.95
N GLY A 10 54.37 -19.65 -18.51
CA GLY A 10 53.52 -18.51 -18.10
C GLY A 10 52.05 -18.60 -18.51
N ASN A 11 51.74 -19.12 -19.70
CA ASN A 11 50.37 -19.04 -20.25
C ASN A 11 49.33 -19.94 -19.55
N SER A 12 49.73 -21.08 -18.98
CA SER A 12 48.76 -21.97 -18.30
C SER A 12 48.34 -21.45 -16.92
N SER A 13 49.26 -20.80 -16.20
CA SER A 13 48.97 -20.15 -14.92
C SER A 13 47.94 -19.04 -15.08
N LEU A 14 48.09 -18.21 -16.12
CA LEU A 14 47.15 -17.12 -16.43
C LEU A 14 45.74 -17.65 -16.73
N SER A 15 45.65 -18.70 -17.54
CA SER A 15 44.39 -19.31 -17.96
C SER A 15 43.63 -19.95 -16.78
N SER A 16 44.36 -20.61 -15.88
CA SER A 16 43.75 -21.13 -14.65
C SER A 16 43.30 -20.00 -13.70
N THR A 17 43.91 -18.82 -13.74
CA THR A 17 43.53 -17.68 -12.90
C THR A 17 42.27 -17.01 -13.43
N LEU A 18 42.19 -16.77 -14.75
CA LEU A 18 41.01 -16.18 -15.41
C LEU A 18 39.73 -16.98 -15.17
N ILE A 19 39.80 -18.31 -15.26
CA ILE A 19 38.65 -19.18 -14.96
C ILE A 19 38.21 -19.05 -13.49
N LYS A 20 39.15 -18.96 -12.55
CA LYS A 20 38.83 -18.80 -11.13
C LYS A 20 38.18 -17.44 -10.85
N GLU A 21 38.65 -16.39 -11.51
CA GLU A 21 38.07 -15.05 -11.42
C GLU A 21 36.63 -15.03 -11.96
N SER A 22 36.40 -15.63 -13.13
CA SER A 22 35.07 -15.78 -13.73
C SER A 22 34.12 -16.62 -12.85
N GLU A 23 34.60 -17.72 -12.26
CA GLU A 23 33.81 -18.53 -11.32
C GLU A 23 33.43 -17.72 -10.05
N SER A 24 34.38 -16.93 -9.52
CA SER A 24 34.14 -16.06 -8.36
C SER A 24 33.10 -14.98 -8.66
N GLN A 25 33.23 -14.33 -9.82
CA GLN A 25 32.27 -13.33 -10.30
C GLN A 25 30.86 -13.91 -10.42
N ALA A 26 30.72 -15.09 -11.03
CA ALA A 26 29.41 -15.71 -11.21
C ALA A 26 28.78 -16.16 -9.87
N LYS A 27 29.57 -16.63 -8.89
CA LYS A 27 29.09 -16.90 -7.53
C LYS A 27 28.64 -15.63 -6.81
N PHE A 28 29.36 -14.53 -6.99
CA PHE A 28 28.96 -13.22 -6.48
C PHE A 28 27.61 -12.78 -7.06
N CYS A 29 27.44 -12.83 -8.39
CA CYS A 29 26.18 -12.53 -9.06
C CYS A 29 25.03 -13.40 -8.54
N GLN A 30 25.26 -14.72 -8.38
CA GLN A 30 24.24 -15.64 -7.87
C GLN A 30 23.79 -15.27 -6.45
N SER A 31 24.75 -14.96 -5.58
CA SER A 31 24.48 -14.55 -4.19
C SER A 31 23.72 -13.23 -4.14
N ARG A 32 24.07 -12.31 -5.04
CA ARG A 32 23.42 -11.01 -5.15
C ARG A 32 21.97 -11.13 -5.61
N VAL A 33 21.67 -11.92 -6.64
CA VAL A 33 20.29 -12.16 -7.10
C VAL A 33 19.46 -12.85 -6.02
N ALA A 34 20.02 -13.83 -5.29
CA ALA A 34 19.32 -14.47 -4.18
C ALA A 34 18.97 -13.48 -3.04
N LEU A 35 19.87 -12.54 -2.75
CA LEU A 35 19.62 -11.47 -1.79
C LEU A 35 18.50 -10.53 -2.25
N VAL A 36 18.48 -10.17 -3.55
CA VAL A 36 17.42 -9.33 -4.11
C VAL A 36 16.07 -10.03 -4.02
N GLU A 37 15.99 -11.28 -4.48
CA GLU A 37 14.76 -12.08 -4.47
C GLU A 37 14.16 -12.21 -3.06
N LYS A 38 14.99 -12.52 -2.06
CA LYS A 38 14.54 -12.60 -0.66
C LYS A 38 13.95 -11.28 -0.18
N ASN A 39 14.68 -10.17 -0.34
CA ASN A 39 14.22 -8.89 0.20
C ASN A 39 13.00 -8.34 -0.54
N TYR A 40 12.95 -8.51 -1.87
CA TYR A 40 11.79 -8.09 -2.66
C TYR A 40 10.56 -8.92 -2.36
N GLY A 41 10.72 -10.24 -2.14
CA GLY A 41 9.64 -11.10 -1.67
C GLY A 41 9.05 -10.60 -0.35
N ASN A 42 9.90 -10.38 0.66
CA ASN A 42 9.46 -9.88 1.97
C ASN A 42 8.76 -8.51 1.88
N LEU A 43 9.29 -7.60 1.06
CA LEU A 43 8.67 -6.29 0.85
C LEU A 43 7.30 -6.43 0.16
N CYS A 44 7.21 -7.23 -0.89
CA CYS A 44 5.97 -7.48 -1.61
C CYS A 44 4.89 -8.08 -0.70
N GLU A 45 5.26 -9.04 0.14
CA GLU A 45 4.37 -9.67 1.12
C GLU A 45 3.85 -8.66 2.15
N THR A 46 4.75 -7.88 2.74
CA THR A 46 4.39 -6.87 3.75
C THR A 46 3.49 -5.78 3.16
N LEU A 47 3.86 -5.22 2.00
CA LEU A 47 3.10 -4.16 1.34
C LEU A 47 1.76 -4.67 0.79
N GLY A 48 1.72 -5.93 0.33
CA GLY A 48 0.48 -6.60 -0.01
C GLY A 48 -0.44 -6.77 1.20
N SER A 49 0.10 -7.14 2.37
CA SER A 49 -0.67 -7.25 3.62
C SER A 49 -1.22 -5.89 4.07
N ILE A 50 -0.42 -4.82 4.02
CA ILE A 50 -0.88 -3.45 4.32
C ILE A 50 -2.05 -3.08 3.41
N THR A 51 -1.93 -3.35 2.11
CA THR A 51 -2.96 -3.03 1.12
C THR A 51 -4.27 -3.79 1.39
N ARG A 52 -4.20 -5.09 1.71
CA ARG A 52 -5.38 -5.89 2.11
C ARG A 52 -6.01 -5.38 3.41
N LYS A 53 -5.20 -5.04 4.42
CA LYS A 53 -5.70 -4.49 5.69
C LYS A 53 -6.35 -3.12 5.51
N ALA A 54 -5.81 -2.28 4.64
CA ALA A 54 -6.44 -1.01 4.27
C ALA A 54 -7.82 -1.22 3.63
N ALA A 55 -7.99 -2.23 2.77
CA ALA A 55 -9.29 -2.59 2.20
C ALA A 55 -10.29 -3.04 3.29
N ARG A 56 -9.86 -3.86 4.26
CA ARG A 56 -10.72 -4.23 5.39
C ARG A 56 -11.12 -3.02 6.24
N GLN A 57 -10.20 -2.07 6.44
CA GLN A 57 -10.49 -0.84 7.16
C GLN A 57 -11.47 0.07 6.39
N ARG A 58 -11.38 0.12 5.05
CA ARG A 58 -12.37 0.78 4.18
C ARG A 58 -13.76 0.23 4.44
N ASP A 59 -13.92 -1.08 4.41
CA ASP A 59 -15.22 -1.76 4.57
C ASP A 59 -15.88 -1.42 5.91
N LYS A 60 -15.10 -1.41 7.00
CA LYS A 60 -15.60 -1.00 8.33
C LYS A 60 -15.93 0.50 8.37
N GLY A 61 -15.13 1.33 7.69
CA GLY A 61 -15.41 2.76 7.55
C GLY A 61 -16.73 3.04 6.80
N ASP A 62 -17.00 2.30 5.73
CA ASP A 62 -18.25 2.42 4.97
C ASP A 62 -19.45 1.96 5.79
N LEU A 63 -19.29 0.87 6.57
CA LEU A 63 -20.31 0.42 7.51
C LEU A 63 -20.63 1.48 8.56
N LEU A 64 -19.61 2.12 9.14
CA LEU A 64 -19.80 3.20 10.11
C LEU A 64 -20.54 4.39 9.49
N ALA A 65 -20.13 4.84 8.31
CA ALA A 65 -20.79 5.93 7.61
C ALA A 65 -22.28 5.61 7.34
N LYS A 66 -22.56 4.38 6.93
CA LYS A 66 -23.93 3.89 6.73
C LYS A 66 -24.74 3.92 8.03
N GLN A 67 -24.21 3.40 9.14
CA GLN A 67 -24.90 3.39 10.43
C GLN A 67 -25.20 4.80 10.95
N LEU A 68 -24.25 5.74 10.80
CA LEU A 68 -24.48 7.15 11.14
C LEU A 68 -25.62 7.75 10.30
N GLN A 69 -25.65 7.47 9.00
CA GLN A 69 -26.72 7.95 8.12
C GLN A 69 -28.07 7.32 8.45
N GLU A 70 -28.11 6.03 8.78
CA GLU A 70 -29.33 5.34 9.19
C GLU A 70 -29.88 5.90 10.51
N TYR A 71 -29.01 6.18 11.49
CA TYR A 71 -29.42 6.83 12.73
C TYR A 71 -29.95 8.25 12.47
N ALA A 72 -29.25 9.04 11.66
CA ALA A 72 -29.75 10.37 11.28
C ALA A 72 -31.14 10.30 10.62
N ASN A 73 -31.40 9.29 9.80
CA ASN A 73 -32.68 9.11 9.13
C ASN A 73 -33.81 8.72 10.10
N SER A 74 -33.51 7.90 11.11
CA SER A 74 -34.48 7.48 12.12
C SER A 74 -34.72 8.52 13.22
N GLU A 75 -33.79 9.46 13.40
CA GLU A 75 -33.95 10.59 14.31
C GLU A 75 -34.99 11.58 13.76
N ASN A 76 -36.01 11.85 14.57
CA ASN A 76 -37.16 12.68 14.20
C ASN A 76 -37.46 13.76 15.24
N ILE A 77 -36.71 13.79 16.34
CA ILE A 77 -36.85 14.73 17.45
C ILE A 77 -35.63 15.64 17.51
N SER A 78 -34.43 15.05 17.57
CA SER A 78 -33.17 15.77 17.71
C SER A 78 -32.66 16.24 16.34
N HIS A 79 -33.20 17.35 15.85
CA HIS A 79 -32.93 17.86 14.51
C HIS A 79 -31.49 18.35 14.32
N CYS A 80 -30.85 18.92 15.34
CA CYS A 80 -29.43 19.30 15.28
C CYS A 80 -28.54 18.06 15.21
N THR A 81 -28.79 17.06 16.07
CA THR A 81 -28.11 15.76 16.05
C THR A 81 -28.26 15.08 14.70
N LYS A 82 -29.48 15.03 14.14
CA LYS A 82 -29.75 14.51 12.80
C LYS A 82 -28.89 15.17 11.72
N ALA A 83 -28.79 16.50 11.74
CA ALA A 83 -27.98 17.24 10.78
C ALA A 83 -26.49 16.93 10.94
N GLY A 84 -25.96 16.95 12.17
CA GLY A 84 -24.57 16.64 12.48
C GLY A 84 -24.18 15.22 12.05
N LEU A 85 -25.02 14.23 12.36
CA LEU A 85 -24.83 12.83 11.95
C LEU A 85 -24.86 12.67 10.43
N THR A 86 -25.79 13.34 9.73
CA THR A 86 -25.88 13.28 8.26
C THR A 86 -24.61 13.82 7.61
N LEU A 87 -24.13 14.99 8.04
CA LEU A 87 -22.91 15.59 7.48
C LEU A 87 -21.66 14.79 7.86
N CYS A 88 -21.60 14.26 9.09
CA CYS A 88 -20.52 13.37 9.51
C CYS A 88 -20.47 12.10 8.66
N ALA A 89 -21.62 11.45 8.43
CA ALA A 89 -21.71 10.27 7.57
C ALA A 89 -21.20 10.53 6.14
N GLN A 90 -21.59 11.65 5.53
CA GLN A 90 -21.13 12.05 4.19
C GLN A 90 -19.61 12.23 4.13
N ASN A 91 -19.01 12.91 5.12
CA ASN A 91 -17.57 13.08 5.19
C ASN A 91 -16.84 11.76 5.50
N MET A 92 -17.42 10.88 6.32
CA MET A 92 -16.88 9.54 6.59
C MET A 92 -16.85 8.66 5.34
N SER A 93 -17.89 8.71 4.51
CA SER A 93 -17.92 8.03 3.20
C SER A 93 -16.84 8.58 2.26
N ALA A 94 -16.68 9.91 2.19
CA ALA A 94 -15.64 10.52 1.37
C ALA A 94 -14.22 10.04 1.75
N ILE A 95 -13.94 9.86 3.05
CA ILE A 95 -12.67 9.28 3.52
C ILE A 95 -12.45 7.88 2.94
N GLN A 96 -13.49 7.05 2.86
CA GLN A 96 -13.38 5.70 2.31
C GLN A 96 -13.21 5.71 0.79
N ASP A 97 -13.79 6.66 0.06
CA ASP A 97 -13.50 6.85 -1.37
C ASP A 97 -12.02 7.17 -1.62
N TYR A 98 -11.41 8.01 -0.77
CA TYR A 98 -9.97 8.29 -0.84
C TYR A 98 -9.13 7.06 -0.49
N ARG A 99 -9.57 6.26 0.50
CA ARG A 99 -8.91 5.00 0.87
C ARG A 99 -9.00 3.97 -0.26
N GLU A 100 -10.12 3.91 -0.97
CA GLU A 100 -10.26 3.07 -2.17
C GLU A 100 -9.30 3.49 -3.29
N ALA A 101 -9.13 4.79 -3.49
CA ALA A 101 -8.15 5.32 -4.44
C ALA A 101 -6.71 5.04 -4.01
N GLU A 102 -6.41 5.10 -2.71
CA GLU A 102 -5.14 4.70 -2.12
C GLU A 102 -4.83 3.23 -2.40
N ILE A 103 -5.75 2.31 -2.04
CA ILE A 103 -5.59 0.87 -2.24
C ILE A 103 -5.25 0.55 -3.70
N LYS A 104 -6.05 1.07 -4.65
CA LYS A 104 -5.81 0.87 -6.10
C LYS A 104 -4.43 1.35 -6.54
N ARG A 105 -3.95 2.45 -5.98
CA ARG A 105 -2.64 3.02 -6.31
C ARG A 105 -1.51 2.20 -5.69
N LEU A 106 -1.66 1.75 -4.45
CA LEU A 106 -0.72 0.86 -3.77
C LEU A 106 -0.56 -0.45 -4.56
N GLU A 107 -1.67 -1.08 -4.97
CA GLU A 107 -1.64 -2.29 -5.80
C GLU A 107 -0.87 -2.06 -7.11
N ALA A 108 -1.21 -1.01 -7.85
CA ALA A 108 -0.68 -0.77 -9.18
C ALA A 108 0.79 -0.30 -9.20
N LYS A 109 1.18 0.56 -8.25
CA LYS A 109 2.50 1.24 -8.26
C LYS A 109 3.51 0.64 -7.30
N VAL A 110 3.06 -0.15 -6.33
CA VAL A 110 3.93 -0.66 -5.27
C VAL A 110 3.94 -2.18 -5.29
N VAL A 111 2.79 -2.82 -5.11
CA VAL A 111 2.71 -4.29 -5.00
C VAL A 111 3.04 -4.97 -6.33
N HIS A 112 2.41 -4.53 -7.43
CA HIS A 112 2.60 -5.15 -8.74
C HIS A 112 4.05 -5.07 -9.27
N PRO A 113 4.77 -3.92 -9.18
CA PRO A 113 6.17 -3.88 -9.58
C PRO A 113 7.07 -4.81 -8.75
N LEU A 114 6.81 -4.93 -7.44
CA LEU A 114 7.59 -5.82 -6.57
C LEU A 114 7.29 -7.31 -6.83
N SER A 115 6.05 -7.67 -7.13
CA SER A 115 5.68 -9.07 -7.39
C SER A 115 6.36 -9.63 -8.66
N GLY A 116 6.61 -8.78 -9.65
CA GLY A 116 7.34 -9.14 -10.87
C GLY A 116 8.79 -9.60 -10.62
N TYR A 117 9.39 -9.27 -9.47
CA TYR A 117 10.77 -9.66 -9.17
C TYR A 117 10.97 -11.16 -8.95
N GLY A 118 9.90 -11.92 -8.67
CA GLY A 118 9.97 -13.37 -8.62
C GLY A 118 10.47 -13.96 -9.96
N ASP A 119 9.84 -13.55 -11.07
CA ASP A 119 10.19 -14.02 -12.40
C ASP A 119 11.52 -13.44 -12.91
N ILE A 120 11.77 -12.16 -12.63
CA ILE A 120 13.04 -11.49 -13.00
C ILE A 120 14.23 -12.22 -12.35
N CYS A 121 14.15 -12.47 -11.03
CA CYS A 121 15.21 -13.16 -10.29
C CYS A 121 15.35 -14.62 -10.74
N LYS A 122 14.25 -15.33 -10.99
CA LYS A 122 14.27 -16.71 -11.49
C LYS A 122 14.96 -16.80 -12.86
N LYS A 123 14.64 -15.89 -13.78
CA LYS A 123 15.31 -15.81 -15.10
C LYS A 123 16.80 -15.54 -14.94
N LYS A 124 17.16 -14.53 -14.14
CA LYS A 124 18.57 -14.15 -13.95
C LYS A 124 19.39 -15.26 -13.27
N LYS A 125 18.82 -15.98 -12.29
CA LYS A 125 19.45 -17.17 -11.69
C LYS A 125 19.72 -18.28 -12.71
N LYS A 126 18.79 -18.53 -13.63
CA LYS A 126 18.96 -19.54 -14.70
C LYS A 126 20.11 -19.16 -15.66
N GLU A 127 20.20 -17.89 -16.03
CA GLU A 127 21.29 -17.36 -16.86
C GLU A 127 22.65 -17.56 -16.16
N ILE A 128 22.77 -17.13 -14.89
CA ILE A 128 24.00 -17.29 -14.09
C ILE A 128 24.37 -18.77 -13.90
N SER A 129 23.39 -19.64 -13.65
CA SER A 129 23.64 -21.08 -13.49
C SER A 129 24.13 -21.73 -14.77
N THR A 130 23.70 -21.24 -15.94
CA THR A 130 24.18 -21.73 -17.24
C THR A 130 25.63 -21.32 -17.43
N GLU A 131 25.97 -20.08 -17.10
CA GLU A 131 27.34 -19.55 -17.19
C GLU A 131 28.30 -20.29 -16.25
N LEU A 132 27.91 -20.50 -14.99
CA LEU A 132 28.65 -21.36 -14.04
C LEU A 132 28.86 -22.78 -14.57
N GLY A 133 27.88 -23.32 -15.30
CA GLY A 133 27.99 -24.63 -15.95
C GLY A 133 29.02 -24.63 -17.08
N ASN A 134 29.09 -23.56 -17.87
CA ASN A 134 30.07 -23.38 -18.94
C ASN A 134 31.49 -23.22 -18.37
N ILE A 135 31.67 -22.36 -17.37
CA ILE A 135 32.96 -22.16 -16.67
C ILE A 135 33.50 -23.48 -16.10
N LYS A 136 32.63 -24.31 -15.47
CA LYS A 136 33.03 -25.63 -14.95
C LYS A 136 33.44 -26.62 -16.05
N LYS A 137 32.79 -26.56 -17.22
CA LYS A 137 33.19 -27.39 -18.38
C LYS A 137 34.52 -26.92 -18.92
N GLU A 138 34.69 -25.61 -19.08
CA GLU A 138 35.93 -24.98 -19.55
C GLU A 138 37.11 -25.35 -18.64
N GLN A 139 36.91 -25.28 -17.33
CA GLN A 139 37.91 -25.68 -16.33
C GLN A 139 38.37 -27.14 -16.51
N LYS A 140 37.43 -28.06 -16.78
CA LYS A 140 37.75 -29.47 -17.04
C LYS A 140 38.53 -29.64 -18.34
N THR A 141 38.14 -28.92 -19.40
CA THR A 141 38.84 -28.93 -20.68
C THR A 141 40.27 -28.40 -20.53
N LEU A 142 40.46 -27.32 -19.77
CA LEU A 142 41.78 -26.75 -19.50
C LEU A 142 42.68 -27.72 -18.73
N GLN A 143 42.15 -28.41 -17.72
CA GLN A 143 42.89 -29.47 -17.01
C GLN A 143 43.26 -30.66 -17.91
N GLN A 144 42.43 -31.00 -18.89
CA GLN A 144 42.73 -32.06 -19.86
C GLN A 144 43.81 -31.60 -20.86
N LEU A 145 43.70 -30.37 -21.37
CA LEU A 145 44.69 -29.77 -22.28
C LEU A 145 46.07 -29.64 -21.60
N GLU A 146 46.14 -29.30 -20.32
CA GLU A 146 47.41 -29.29 -19.56
C GLU A 146 48.05 -30.69 -19.44
N LYS A 147 47.24 -31.73 -19.25
CA LYS A 147 47.73 -33.12 -19.20
C LYS A 147 48.26 -33.60 -20.55
N VAL A 148 47.66 -33.17 -21.66
CA VAL A 148 48.14 -33.48 -23.02
C VAL A 148 49.41 -32.69 -23.34
N ARG A 149 49.44 -31.39 -22.97
CA ARG A 149 50.61 -30.51 -23.12
C ARG A 149 51.87 -31.07 -22.44
N THR A 150 51.72 -31.68 -21.26
CA THR A 150 52.85 -32.23 -20.48
C THR A 150 53.35 -33.58 -20.98
N LYS A 151 52.58 -34.29 -21.83
CA LYS A 151 52.87 -35.66 -22.27
C LYS A 151 53.28 -35.80 -23.74
N SER A 152 53.16 -34.76 -24.56
CA SER A 152 53.30 -34.89 -26.02
C SER A 152 54.43 -34.05 -26.63
N PRO A 153 55.35 -34.63 -27.45
CA PRO A 153 56.33 -33.89 -28.24
C PRO A 153 55.83 -33.61 -29.67
N GLY A 154 55.95 -32.36 -30.15
CA GLY A 154 55.70 -31.97 -31.57
C GLY A 154 54.40 -31.19 -31.83
N ASP A 155 53.80 -31.34 -33.02
CA ASP A 155 52.64 -30.58 -33.54
C ASP A 155 51.42 -30.56 -32.60
N GLN A 156 51.25 -31.61 -31.80
CA GLN A 156 50.20 -31.71 -30.80
C GLN A 156 50.32 -30.62 -29.71
N HIS A 157 51.53 -30.12 -29.46
CA HIS A 157 51.78 -29.00 -28.54
C HIS A 157 51.26 -27.67 -29.11
N GLN A 158 51.42 -27.45 -30.41
CA GLN A 158 51.01 -26.22 -31.10
C GLN A 158 49.47 -26.12 -31.21
N ILE A 159 48.80 -27.25 -31.44
CA ILE A 159 47.33 -27.34 -31.42
C ILE A 159 46.79 -27.03 -30.02
N ALA A 160 47.38 -27.63 -28.98
CA ALA A 160 46.98 -27.38 -27.60
C ALA A 160 47.18 -25.90 -27.19
N GLU A 161 48.23 -25.22 -27.68
CA GLU A 161 48.45 -23.80 -27.39
C GLU A 161 47.39 -22.90 -28.03
N THR A 162 46.96 -23.23 -29.25
CA THR A 162 45.93 -22.49 -29.97
C THR A 162 44.55 -22.64 -29.31
N GLU A 163 44.20 -23.86 -28.89
CA GLU A 163 42.95 -24.11 -28.15
C GLU A 163 42.93 -23.43 -26.78
N LEU A 164 44.07 -23.36 -26.10
CA LEU A 164 44.20 -22.71 -24.79
C LEU A 164 44.02 -21.18 -24.90
N LYS A 165 44.59 -20.56 -25.94
CA LYS A 165 44.35 -19.13 -26.24
C LYS A 165 42.89 -18.85 -26.57
N LYS A 166 42.24 -19.75 -27.32
CA LYS A 166 40.80 -19.63 -27.64
C LYS A 166 39.94 -19.70 -26.37
N ALA A 167 40.19 -20.68 -25.51
CA ALA A 167 39.48 -20.81 -24.22
C ALA A 167 39.59 -19.52 -23.40
N ASN A 168 40.78 -18.91 -23.30
CA ASN A 168 40.95 -17.65 -22.57
C ASN A 168 40.09 -16.50 -23.12
N VAL A 169 40.05 -16.33 -24.44
CA VAL A 169 39.23 -15.28 -25.07
C VAL A 169 37.75 -15.53 -24.82
N ASP A 170 37.32 -16.79 -24.94
CA ASP A 170 35.93 -17.19 -24.68
C ASP A 170 35.55 -16.96 -23.19
N SER A 171 36.44 -17.26 -22.25
CA SER A 171 36.24 -17.04 -20.81
C SER A 171 36.14 -15.55 -20.44
N GLU A 172 37.05 -14.72 -20.98
CA GLU A 172 37.01 -13.26 -20.77
C GLU A 172 35.76 -12.63 -21.38
N MET A 173 35.33 -13.11 -22.54
CA MET A 173 34.11 -12.65 -23.20
C MET A 173 32.86 -13.02 -22.38
N GLY A 174 32.79 -14.25 -21.85
CA GLY A 174 31.70 -14.71 -20.99
C GLY A 174 31.60 -13.91 -19.68
N GLY A 175 32.74 -13.66 -19.02
CA GLY A 175 32.81 -12.83 -17.81
C GLY A 175 32.32 -11.40 -18.02
N LYS A 176 32.75 -10.75 -19.12
CA LYS A 176 32.28 -9.39 -19.47
C LYS A 176 30.79 -9.36 -19.80
N ALA A 177 30.28 -10.33 -20.55
CA ALA A 177 28.86 -10.41 -20.86
C ALA A 177 27.99 -10.59 -19.59
N LEU A 178 28.46 -11.41 -18.64
CA LEU A 178 27.81 -11.58 -17.35
C LEU A 178 27.82 -10.28 -16.53
N GLU A 179 28.94 -9.58 -16.52
CA GLU A 179 29.09 -8.29 -15.85
C GLU A 179 28.08 -7.26 -16.38
N GLU A 180 28.02 -7.07 -17.70
CA GLU A 180 27.10 -6.13 -18.34
C GLU A 180 25.63 -6.45 -18.02
N GLN A 181 25.26 -7.73 -18.09
CA GLN A 181 23.90 -8.18 -17.73
C GLN A 181 23.58 -7.93 -16.26
N MET A 182 24.57 -8.10 -15.37
CA MET A 182 24.38 -7.87 -13.94
C MET A 182 24.28 -6.37 -13.62
N VAL A 183 25.03 -5.52 -14.32
CA VAL A 183 24.92 -4.04 -14.21
C VAL A 183 23.54 -3.57 -14.64
N VAL A 184 23.00 -4.10 -15.75
CA VAL A 184 21.63 -3.78 -16.20
C VAL A 184 20.60 -4.22 -15.16
N PHE A 185 20.73 -5.43 -14.62
CA PHE A 185 19.85 -5.94 -13.56
C PHE A 185 19.90 -5.05 -12.30
N GLU A 186 21.09 -4.67 -11.83
CA GLU A 186 21.23 -3.79 -10.66
C GLU A 186 20.67 -2.39 -10.92
N LYS A 187 20.90 -1.84 -12.11
CA LYS A 187 20.34 -0.52 -12.47
C LYS A 187 18.82 -0.53 -12.44
N GLN A 188 18.19 -1.57 -13.01
CA GLN A 188 16.75 -1.77 -12.95
C GLN A 188 16.29 -1.91 -11.49
N ARG A 189 16.90 -2.83 -10.74
CA ARG A 189 16.63 -3.08 -9.31
C ARG A 189 16.72 -1.83 -8.45
N LEU A 190 17.70 -0.96 -8.67
CA LEU A 190 17.84 0.25 -7.87
C LEU A 190 16.77 1.28 -8.22
N GLY A 191 16.45 1.42 -9.51
CA GLY A 191 15.38 2.30 -9.97
C GLY A 191 14.01 1.87 -9.46
N ASP A 192 13.67 0.60 -9.63
CA ASP A 192 12.36 0.05 -9.27
C ASP A 192 12.13 0.13 -7.76
N LEU A 193 13.12 -0.24 -6.93
CA LEU A 193 13.01 -0.08 -5.47
C LEU A 193 12.75 1.37 -5.07
N LYS A 194 13.55 2.29 -5.63
CA LYS A 194 13.44 3.72 -5.31
C LYS A 194 12.04 4.23 -5.69
N ASN A 195 11.57 3.88 -6.87
CA ASN A 195 10.28 4.33 -7.37
C ASN A 195 9.12 3.75 -6.55
N SER A 196 9.12 2.44 -6.28
CA SER A 196 8.05 1.80 -5.48
C SER A 196 7.97 2.36 -4.06
N LEU A 197 9.11 2.60 -3.39
CA LEU A 197 9.10 3.18 -2.05
C LEU A 197 8.69 4.66 -2.06
N ALA A 198 9.13 5.43 -3.07
CA ALA A 198 8.72 6.82 -3.21
C ALA A 198 7.21 6.94 -3.52
N ASP A 199 6.69 6.09 -4.39
CA ASP A 199 5.26 6.02 -4.70
C ASP A 199 4.46 5.62 -3.46
N PHE A 200 4.90 4.63 -2.69
CA PHE A 200 4.26 4.24 -1.41
C PHE A 200 4.10 5.45 -0.48
N ILE A 201 5.19 6.14 -0.17
CA ILE A 201 5.19 7.30 0.74
C ILE A 201 4.28 8.41 0.20
N ASN A 202 4.35 8.71 -1.10
CA ASN A 202 3.54 9.76 -1.70
C ASN A 202 2.04 9.42 -1.70
N ILE A 203 1.69 8.17 -1.96
CA ILE A 203 0.30 7.69 -1.92
C ILE A 203 -0.28 7.86 -0.51
N GLU A 204 0.44 7.38 0.51
CA GLU A 204 0.05 7.50 1.93
C GLU A 204 -0.07 8.98 2.34
N MET A 205 0.87 9.83 1.94
CA MET A 205 0.81 11.28 2.22
C MET A 205 -0.45 11.92 1.63
N ILE A 206 -0.80 11.59 0.38
CA ILE A 206 -1.99 12.13 -0.28
C ILE A 206 -3.25 11.65 0.44
N PHE A 207 -3.33 10.37 0.80
CA PHE A 207 -4.46 9.83 1.54
C PHE A 207 -4.60 10.51 2.90
N HIS A 208 -3.54 10.53 3.71
CA HIS A 208 -3.59 11.12 5.05
C HIS A 208 -3.93 12.61 5.05
N ALA A 209 -3.44 13.38 4.07
CA ALA A 209 -3.81 14.78 3.93
C ALA A 209 -5.32 14.95 3.69
N ARG A 210 -5.90 14.12 2.82
CA ARG A 210 -7.35 14.14 2.57
C ARG A 210 -8.13 13.61 3.76
N ALA A 211 -7.71 12.51 4.35
CA ALA A 211 -8.35 11.95 5.53
C ALA A 211 -8.42 12.99 6.66
N LEU A 212 -7.32 13.69 6.94
CA LEU A 212 -7.28 14.75 7.95
C LEU A 212 -8.27 15.88 7.65
N GLU A 213 -8.33 16.34 6.39
CA GLU A 213 -9.29 17.36 5.94
C GLU A 213 -10.73 16.96 6.26
N TYR A 214 -11.14 15.73 5.90
CA TYR A 214 -12.50 15.25 6.14
C TYR A 214 -12.76 14.89 7.59
N TYR A 215 -11.78 14.38 8.34
CA TYR A 215 -11.92 14.16 9.79
C TYR A 215 -12.12 15.47 10.54
N ALA A 216 -11.45 16.55 10.13
CA ALA A 216 -11.66 17.88 10.71
C ALA A 216 -13.11 18.35 10.50
N ARG A 217 -13.66 18.13 9.29
CA ARG A 217 -15.08 18.41 9.00
C ARG A 217 -16.03 17.54 9.83
N CYS A 218 -15.73 16.24 9.96
CA CYS A 218 -16.51 15.36 10.84
C CYS A 218 -16.54 15.89 12.28
N PHE A 219 -15.36 16.26 12.81
CA PHE A 219 -15.24 16.82 14.15
C PHE A 219 -16.07 18.09 14.32
N GLU A 220 -15.96 19.04 13.39
CA GLU A 220 -16.76 20.26 13.39
C GLU A 220 -18.26 19.96 13.38
N ASN A 221 -18.73 19.08 12.48
CA ASN A 221 -20.15 18.72 12.38
C ASN A 221 -20.72 18.13 13.67
N ILE A 222 -19.92 17.37 14.42
CA ILE A 222 -20.34 16.78 15.69
C ILE A 222 -20.30 17.80 16.83
N VAL A 223 -19.23 18.61 16.91
CA VAL A 223 -19.09 19.63 17.97
C VAL A 223 -20.12 20.76 17.82
N MET A 224 -20.61 21.02 16.60
CA MET A 224 -21.63 22.04 16.33
C MET A 224 -23.07 21.56 16.61
N ILE A 225 -23.26 20.34 17.14
CA ILE A 225 -24.57 19.88 17.57
C ILE A 225 -25.05 20.72 18.77
N ASP A 226 -26.19 21.38 18.61
CA ASP A 226 -26.84 22.18 19.66
C ASP A 226 -27.75 21.28 20.51
N GLU A 227 -27.15 20.69 21.55
CA GLU A 227 -27.82 19.77 22.49
C GLU A 227 -29.01 20.43 23.19
N GLU A 228 -28.92 21.72 23.55
CA GLU A 228 -29.97 22.42 24.27
C GLU A 228 -31.20 22.63 23.36
N ARG A 229 -31.00 22.94 22.07
CA ARG A 229 -32.10 23.00 21.11
C ARG A 229 -32.78 21.65 20.92
N ASP A 230 -32.00 20.57 20.80
CA ASP A 230 -32.56 19.22 20.68
C ASP A 230 -33.34 18.82 21.95
N LEU A 231 -32.84 19.16 23.14
CA LEU A 231 -33.55 18.94 24.41
C LEU A 231 -34.84 19.75 24.52
N GLN A 232 -34.87 20.99 24.03
CA GLN A 232 -36.09 21.81 24.00
C GLN A 232 -37.16 21.19 23.09
N GLU A 233 -36.76 20.72 21.91
CA GLU A 233 -37.67 20.05 20.99
C GLU A 233 -38.19 18.73 21.56
N PHE A 234 -37.32 17.96 22.22
CA PHE A 234 -37.73 16.77 22.96
C PHE A 234 -38.74 17.09 24.07
N LYS A 235 -38.48 18.10 24.92
CA LYS A 235 -39.41 18.55 25.97
C LYS A 235 -40.77 18.94 25.38
N ARG A 236 -40.78 19.67 24.27
CA ARG A 236 -42.00 20.07 23.55
C ARG A 236 -42.82 18.86 23.11
N LYS A 237 -42.19 17.88 22.47
CA LYS A 237 -42.87 16.64 22.04
C LYS A 237 -43.33 15.79 23.23
N LEU A 238 -42.54 15.70 24.29
CA LEU A 238 -42.90 15.00 25.53
C LEU A 238 -44.10 15.64 26.25
N GLN A 239 -44.21 16.97 26.22
CA GLN A 239 -45.37 17.67 26.77
C GLN A 239 -46.61 17.45 25.89
N ALA A 240 -46.46 17.52 24.56
CA ALA A 240 -47.55 17.24 23.63
C ALA A 240 -48.08 15.80 23.76
N SER A 241 -47.21 14.82 24.04
CA SER A 241 -47.62 13.42 24.21
C SER A 241 -48.43 13.16 25.48
N LYS A 242 -48.39 14.05 26.48
CA LYS A 242 -49.23 13.97 27.69
C LYS A 242 -50.69 14.37 27.46
N GLY A 243 -51.07 14.83 26.27
CA GLY A 243 -52.47 15.11 25.92
C GLY A 243 -53.03 16.38 26.56
N MET A 244 -52.19 17.36 26.91
CA MET A 244 -52.69 18.70 27.25
C MET A 244 -53.08 19.43 25.97
N HIS A 245 -54.31 19.20 25.52
CA HIS A 245 -55.04 20.19 24.74
C HIS A 245 -55.01 21.47 25.59
N ALA A 246 -54.32 22.50 25.12
CA ALA A 246 -54.57 23.84 25.61
C ALA A 246 -56.05 24.11 25.29
N ASP A 247 -56.88 24.01 26.32
CA ASP A 247 -58.25 24.48 26.30
C ASP A 247 -58.21 26.01 26.16
N PHE A 248 -58.08 26.48 24.92
CA PHE A 248 -58.29 27.86 24.55
C PHE A 248 -59.52 27.93 23.65
N GLY A 249 -60.65 27.56 24.22
CA GLY A 249 -61.94 27.60 23.56
C GLY A 249 -63.09 27.84 24.54
N GLN A 250 -63.57 29.09 24.56
CA GLN A 250 -64.89 29.55 25.02
C GLN A 250 -65.03 30.05 26.46
N THR A 251 -65.07 31.38 26.61
CA THR A 251 -66.08 32.21 27.30
C THR A 251 -65.56 33.66 27.22
N LEU A 252 -66.16 34.63 26.52
CA LEU A 252 -67.49 35.20 26.69
C LEU A 252 -67.79 36.06 25.45
N GLY A 253 -69.00 35.94 24.88
CA GLY A 253 -69.47 36.82 23.81
C GLY A 253 -70.01 38.17 24.33
N GLY A 254 -70.21 39.12 23.41
CA GLY A 254 -71.24 40.15 23.60
C GLY A 254 -70.96 41.59 23.13
N LEU A 255 -71.15 41.83 21.82
CA LEU A 255 -71.88 42.95 21.21
C LEU A 255 -71.40 44.43 21.22
N SER A 256 -71.58 45.03 20.02
CA SER A 256 -71.65 46.46 19.63
C SER A 256 -70.30 47.18 19.51
N GLY A 257 -69.97 47.93 18.45
CA GLY A 257 -70.73 48.54 17.36
C GLY A 257 -70.02 49.88 17.08
N GLY A 258 -69.56 50.15 15.86
CA GLY A 258 -68.93 51.44 15.57
C GLY A 258 -68.00 51.44 14.35
N SER A 259 -68.35 52.31 13.40
CA SER A 259 -67.78 52.51 12.07
C SER A 259 -66.40 53.18 12.05
N SER A 260 -65.60 52.80 11.03
CA SER A 260 -64.63 53.58 10.23
C SER A 260 -63.48 54.35 10.92
N THR A 261 -62.24 54.09 10.52
CA THR A 261 -61.48 54.93 9.54
C THR A 261 -60.11 54.32 9.21
N MET A 262 -59.64 54.61 7.99
CA MET A 262 -58.36 54.19 7.43
C MET A 262 -57.15 54.66 8.23
N GLY A 263 -56.10 53.84 8.25
CA GLY A 263 -54.76 54.20 8.69
C GLY A 263 -53.77 53.16 8.16
N SER A 264 -53.15 53.47 7.04
CA SER A 264 -52.07 52.71 6.41
C SER A 264 -50.76 53.16 7.04
N ASP A 265 -50.08 52.29 7.78
CA ASP A 265 -48.67 52.48 8.13
C ASP A 265 -47.92 51.14 8.04
N THR A 266 -47.02 51.09 7.07
CA THR A 266 -46.05 50.03 6.81
C THR A 266 -44.83 50.20 7.72
N LEU A 267 -44.64 49.27 8.67
CA LEU A 267 -43.40 49.03 9.41
C LEU A 267 -43.27 47.50 9.47
N GLY A 268 -42.21 46.84 8.99
CA GLY A 268 -40.79 47.19 9.08
C GLY A 268 -40.10 45.95 9.66
N THR A 269 -40.05 44.86 8.90
CA THR A 269 -39.46 43.58 9.31
C THR A 269 -37.93 43.72 9.27
N GLY A 270 -37.34 44.01 10.43
CA GLY A 270 -35.90 43.90 10.64
C GLY A 270 -35.50 42.44 10.82
N SER A 271 -34.87 41.86 9.80
CA SER A 271 -34.08 40.64 9.93
C SER A 271 -32.68 40.93 9.40
N SER A 272 -31.76 41.17 10.33
CA SER A 272 -30.33 41.36 10.07
C SER A 272 -29.59 40.28 10.84
N TYR A 273 -29.06 39.28 10.12
CA TYR A 273 -27.75 38.67 10.40
C TYR A 273 -27.24 38.06 9.10
N THR A 274 -26.52 38.86 8.34
CA THR A 274 -25.64 38.41 7.26
C THR A 274 -24.24 38.22 7.86
N TYR A 275 -23.70 37.00 7.86
CA TYR A 275 -22.25 36.79 7.92
C TYR A 275 -21.77 36.32 6.56
N THR A 276 -20.91 37.15 5.98
CA THR A 276 -20.25 37.03 4.69
C THR A 276 -19.14 35.99 4.73
N TYR A 277 -19.22 34.97 3.87
CA TYR A 277 -18.02 34.24 3.43
C TYR A 277 -17.60 34.75 2.07
N GLY A 278 -16.32 35.11 1.98
CA GLY A 278 -15.66 35.58 0.77
C GLY A 278 -15.59 34.48 -0.28
N ASP A 279 -16.03 34.87 -1.47
CA ASP A 279 -15.91 34.19 -2.76
C ASP A 279 -14.44 34.12 -3.19
N THR A 280 -13.96 32.92 -3.49
CA THR A 280 -12.93 32.70 -4.53
C THR A 280 -13.44 31.63 -5.50
N SER A 281 -14.05 32.14 -6.55
CA SER A 281 -14.43 31.48 -7.79
C SER A 281 -13.31 30.62 -8.40
N THR A 282 -13.64 29.41 -8.86
CA THR A 282 -13.36 28.97 -10.23
C THR A 282 -14.15 27.71 -10.61
N ALA A 283 -14.70 27.76 -11.82
CA ALA A 283 -15.67 26.87 -12.42
C ALA A 283 -15.07 25.52 -12.88
N THR A 284 -15.91 24.47 -12.98
CA THR A 284 -16.44 23.91 -14.26
C THR A 284 -17.03 22.48 -14.11
N ALA A 285 -18.23 22.30 -14.71
CA ALA A 285 -18.85 21.12 -15.37
C ALA A 285 -18.77 19.72 -14.69
N SER A 286 -19.86 19.05 -14.29
CA SER A 286 -21.01 18.48 -15.03
C SER A 286 -20.67 17.44 -16.13
N ALA A 287 -21.36 16.27 -16.08
CA ALA A 287 -21.56 15.19 -17.08
C ALA A 287 -20.88 13.84 -16.71
N SER A 288 -21.60 12.84 -16.17
CA SER A 288 -22.53 11.87 -16.80
C SER A 288 -21.87 10.56 -17.30
N ASP A 289 -22.29 9.44 -16.70
CA ASP A 289 -22.67 8.16 -17.32
C ASP A 289 -21.75 7.50 -18.37
N ALA A 290 -21.13 6.36 -18.04
CA ALA A 290 -20.91 5.25 -18.98
C ALA A 290 -20.33 3.97 -18.33
N ARG A 291 -21.10 2.89 -18.50
CA ARG A 291 -20.67 1.52 -18.89
C ARG A 291 -19.79 0.68 -17.94
N ARG A 292 -20.51 -0.24 -17.30
CA ARG A 292 -20.24 -1.70 -17.18
C ARG A 292 -19.12 -2.22 -18.10
N VAL A 293 -17.98 -2.59 -17.53
CA VAL A 293 -16.97 -3.45 -18.16
C VAL A 293 -16.78 -4.70 -17.31
N ARG A 294 -16.99 -5.84 -17.96
CA ARG A 294 -16.81 -7.20 -17.46
C ARG A 294 -15.30 -7.45 -17.36
N ILE A 295 -14.76 -7.61 -16.15
CA ILE A 295 -13.35 -8.00 -15.97
C ILE A 295 -13.28 -9.53 -15.96
N SER A 296 -12.42 -10.04 -16.83
CA SER A 296 -12.14 -11.45 -17.06
C SER A 296 -11.45 -12.10 -15.86
N ASN A 297 -11.82 -13.34 -15.56
CA ASN A 297 -11.25 -14.19 -14.52
C ASN A 297 -9.73 -14.33 -14.67
N THR A 298 -8.96 -13.61 -13.85
CA THR A 298 -7.56 -13.94 -13.52
C THR A 298 -7.27 -13.45 -12.10
N SER A 299 -8.06 -13.95 -11.14
CA SER A 299 -7.88 -13.70 -9.71
C SER A 299 -8.00 -15.02 -8.97
N MET A 300 -6.98 -15.87 -9.13
CA MET A 300 -6.71 -17.02 -8.28
C MET A 300 -5.21 -17.22 -8.38
N MET A 301 -4.42 -16.73 -7.41
CA MET A 301 -3.04 -17.18 -7.14
C MET A 301 -2.36 -16.39 -6.01
N TYR A 302 -3.06 -15.97 -4.95
CA TYR A 302 -2.40 -15.61 -3.68
C TYR A 302 -3.36 -15.98 -2.54
N GLY A 303 -2.82 -16.72 -1.57
CA GLY A 303 -3.56 -17.50 -0.58
C GLY A 303 -4.66 -16.72 0.16
N GLU A 304 -5.77 -17.40 0.37
CA GLU A 304 -6.74 -17.08 1.41
C GLU A 304 -6.00 -17.17 2.76
N ASP A 305 -5.56 -16.01 3.26
CA ASP A 305 -5.30 -15.86 4.69
C ASP A 305 -6.69 -15.91 5.35
N GLU A 306 -7.17 -17.11 5.65
CA GLU A 306 -8.15 -17.36 6.71
C GLU A 306 -7.47 -16.95 8.03
N ASP A 307 -7.47 -15.64 8.31
CA ASP A 307 -7.18 -15.14 9.64
C ASP A 307 -8.42 -15.51 10.50
N ASP A 308 -8.33 -16.63 11.22
CA ASP A 308 -9.18 -16.98 12.35
C ASP A 308 -9.22 -15.78 13.32
N ASP A 309 -10.37 -15.12 13.37
CA ASP A 309 -10.74 -14.23 14.47
C ASP A 309 -10.94 -15.12 15.72
N GLU A 310 -9.86 -15.51 16.40
CA GLU A 310 -9.95 -16.02 17.78
C GLU A 310 -10.34 -14.87 18.70
N ASP A 311 -11.62 -14.90 19.12
CA ASP A 311 -12.18 -14.12 20.21
C ASP A 311 -11.39 -14.37 21.50
N ASP A 312 -10.52 -13.43 21.90
CA ASP A 312 -9.99 -13.37 23.27
C ASP A 312 -11.11 -12.88 24.20
N GLU A 313 -11.93 -13.82 24.66
CA GLU A 313 -12.87 -13.67 25.76
C GLU A 313 -12.07 -13.41 27.05
N TYR A 314 -12.26 -12.22 27.64
CA TYR A 314 -11.68 -11.85 28.92
C TYR A 314 -12.33 -12.70 30.04
N ASP A 315 -11.67 -13.77 30.48
CA ASP A 315 -11.97 -14.43 31.74
C ASP A 315 -11.34 -13.62 32.89
N ASP A 316 -12.20 -12.82 33.53
CA ASP A 316 -12.00 -12.22 34.84
C ASP A 316 -12.35 -13.28 35.90
N ASP A 317 -11.35 -13.88 36.53
CA ASP A 317 -11.55 -14.66 37.76
C ASP A 317 -10.43 -14.38 38.76
N ASP A 318 -10.82 -13.63 39.79
CA ASP A 318 -10.13 -13.43 41.06
C ASP A 318 -9.72 -14.75 41.72
N ASP A 319 -8.45 -14.89 42.11
CA ASP A 319 -8.13 -15.61 43.36
C ASP A 319 -6.94 -15.00 44.11
N TYR A 320 -7.27 -14.44 45.27
CA TYR A 320 -6.36 -13.97 46.29
C TYR A 320 -5.68 -15.16 46.99
N SER A 321 -4.36 -15.26 46.92
CA SER A 321 -3.59 -16.09 47.85
C SER A 321 -2.28 -15.43 48.28
N VAL A 322 -2.32 -14.90 49.50
CA VAL A 322 -1.21 -14.27 50.22
C VAL A 322 -0.14 -15.30 50.62
N PRO A 323 1.17 -15.08 50.38
CA PRO A 323 2.21 -15.97 50.91
C PRO A 323 2.47 -15.71 52.40
N ARG A 324 2.31 -16.76 53.21
CA ARG A 324 2.72 -16.82 54.62
C ARG A 324 4.22 -16.60 54.77
N ARG A 325 4.59 -15.66 55.66
CA ARG A 325 5.95 -15.48 56.18
C ARG A 325 6.47 -16.77 56.83
N THR A 326 7.55 -17.32 56.29
CA THR A 326 8.44 -18.24 57.02
C THR A 326 9.48 -17.42 57.77
N GLY A 327 9.49 -17.53 59.09
CA GLY A 327 10.50 -16.93 59.94
C GLY A 327 11.84 -17.67 59.84
N MET A 328 12.92 -16.91 59.91
CA MET A 328 14.23 -17.37 60.39
C MET A 328 15.00 -16.17 60.93
N ARG A 329 15.24 -16.24 62.25
CA ARG A 329 16.16 -15.44 63.10
C ARG A 329 16.00 -13.92 63.13
#